data_AF-A0A8B3S6M9-F1
#
_entry.id   AF-A0A8B3S6M9-F1
#
_cell.length_a   1.000
_cell.length_b   1.000
_cell.length_c   1.000
_cell.angle_alpha   90.00
_cell.angle_beta   90.00
_cell.angle_gamma   90.00
#
_symmetry.space_group_name_H-M   'P 1'
#
loop_
_entity.id
_entity.type
_entity.pdbx_description
1 polymer ?
#
loop_
_entity_poly.entity_id
_entity_poly.type
_entity_poly.pdbx_seq_one_letter_code
_entity_poly.pdbx_strand_id
1 'polypeptide(L)'
;KNPSTPMLTIYLEKEYGNDRNKSRDIAWEIESTILYHLGDITTDISLMKITVNLNPKALEMRNMTAEDVALKVEDAIGLPVELNEYALTTAPEEVSYRELLQLAKKIRSVHLKGIKEIKRVVIRKESDEYILYTEGSALKSVMEVGGVDATRTRTNNILEMAEVLGIEAARQSIIDEIMATLREQGLTVDIRHVMLVADIMTCDGEVKQIGRHGISGEKASVLARAAFEVTVHHLLESGIRGDIDELGGVTENVIVGQPVKLGTGNVRLIAKTT
;
A
#
# COMPACT_ATOMS: atom_id res chain seq x y z
N LYS A 1 -7.31 2.53 -2.96
CA LYS A 1 -6.79 3.77 -2.33
C LYS A 1 -5.68 3.38 -1.39
N ASN A 2 -4.49 3.95 -1.53
CA ASN A 2 -3.32 3.50 -0.76
C ASN A 2 -3.39 4.01 0.69
N PRO A 3 -2.89 3.24 1.66
CA PRO A 3 -2.74 3.71 3.03
C PRO A 3 -1.76 4.89 3.09
N SER A 4 -1.86 5.72 4.13
CA SER A 4 -1.00 6.91 4.30
C SER A 4 0.48 6.56 4.40
N THR A 5 0.80 5.44 5.06
CA THR A 5 2.15 4.92 5.24
C THR A 5 2.14 3.41 4.95
N PRO A 6 2.26 3.01 3.67
CA PRO A 6 2.36 1.60 3.31
C PRO A 6 3.66 1.02 3.84
N MET A 7 3.60 -0.18 4.41
CA MET A 7 4.77 -0.92 4.90
C MET A 7 4.65 -2.40 4.52
N LEU A 8 5.78 -3.02 4.21
CA LEU A 8 5.93 -4.47 4.16
C LEU A 8 6.76 -4.96 5.33
N THR A 9 6.38 -6.11 5.86
CA THR A 9 7.23 -6.95 6.70
C THR A 9 7.68 -8.12 5.84
N ILE A 10 8.94 -8.09 5.43
CA ILE A 10 9.54 -9.06 4.53
C ILE A 10 10.33 -10.06 5.38
N TYR A 11 9.94 -11.32 5.25
CA TYR A 11 10.67 -12.43 5.85
C TYR A 11 11.65 -12.98 4.82
N LEU A 12 12.79 -13.46 5.30
CA LEU A 12 13.82 -14.07 4.47
C LEU A 12 13.78 -15.59 4.62
N GLU A 13 14.23 -16.30 3.60
CA GLU A 13 14.43 -17.74 3.68
C GLU A 13 15.49 -18.09 4.73
N LYS A 14 15.45 -19.32 5.27
CA LYS A 14 16.33 -19.75 6.39
C LYS A 14 17.82 -19.58 6.10
N GLU A 15 18.22 -19.66 4.83
CA GLU A 15 19.62 -19.52 4.38
C GLU A 15 20.13 -18.07 4.41
N TYR A 16 19.20 -17.10 4.36
CA TYR A 16 19.48 -15.66 4.30
C TYR A 16 19.14 -14.97 5.62
N GLY A 17 18.16 -15.47 6.36
CA GLY A 17 17.64 -14.89 7.60
C GLY A 17 18.59 -14.91 8.79
N ASN A 18 19.62 -15.79 8.80
CA ASN A 18 20.61 -15.86 9.88
C ASN A 18 21.85 -14.97 9.62
N ASP A 19 22.12 -14.63 8.36
CA ASP A 19 23.31 -13.90 7.95
C ASP A 19 23.01 -12.42 7.71
N ARG A 20 23.62 -11.55 8.52
CA ARG A 20 23.44 -10.10 8.41
C ARG A 20 23.88 -9.54 7.05
N ASN A 21 24.97 -10.06 6.49
CA ASN A 21 25.52 -9.56 5.23
C ASN A 21 24.58 -9.87 4.07
N LYS A 22 24.09 -11.11 3.96
CA LYS A 22 23.16 -11.51 2.90
C LYS A 22 21.82 -10.79 3.01
N SER A 23 21.30 -10.63 4.24
CA SER A 23 20.08 -9.84 4.50
C SER A 23 20.23 -8.39 4.04
N ARG A 24 21.43 -7.82 4.18
CA ARG A 24 21.74 -6.47 3.74
C ARG A 24 21.82 -6.35 2.22
N ASP A 25 22.36 -7.37 1.55
CA ASP A 25 22.43 -7.41 0.09
C ASP A 25 21.02 -7.43 -0.52
N ILE A 26 20.11 -8.24 0.02
CA ILE A 26 18.69 -8.26 -0.37
C ILE A 26 18.01 -6.91 -0.06
N ALA A 27 18.28 -6.32 1.11
CA ALA A 27 17.72 -5.01 1.45
C ALA A 27 18.12 -3.92 0.43
N TRP A 28 19.36 -3.94 -0.07
CA TRP A 28 19.83 -3.00 -1.10
C TRP A 28 19.29 -3.29 -2.50
N GLU A 29 18.95 -4.55 -2.78
CA GLU A 29 18.27 -4.91 -4.03
C GLU A 29 16.83 -4.39 -4.05
N ILE A 30 16.15 -4.42 -2.90
CA ILE A 30 14.76 -3.99 -2.76
C ILE A 30 14.64 -2.46 -2.65
N GLU A 31 15.56 -1.81 -1.91
CA GLU A 31 15.52 -0.36 -1.65
C GLU A 31 15.68 0.46 -2.94
N SER A 32 14.72 1.35 -3.21
CA SER A 32 14.86 2.28 -4.35
C SER A 32 16.06 3.21 -4.16
N THR A 33 16.88 3.25 -5.19
CA THR A 33 18.04 4.12 -5.28
C THR A 33 17.71 5.26 -6.22
N ILE A 34 17.40 6.41 -5.63
CA ILE A 34 17.24 7.67 -6.34
C ILE A 34 18.61 8.37 -6.37
N LEU A 35 18.92 9.07 -7.47
CA LEU A 35 20.19 9.80 -7.63
C LEU A 35 20.46 10.77 -6.46
N TYR A 36 19.41 11.36 -5.88
CA TYR A 36 19.51 12.21 -4.69
C TYR A 36 20.15 11.53 -3.47
N HIS A 37 20.03 10.21 -3.34
CA HIS A 37 20.64 9.45 -2.24
C HIS A 37 22.11 9.09 -2.50
N LEU A 38 22.57 9.23 -3.74
CA LEU A 38 23.92 8.85 -4.15
C LEU A 38 24.90 10.02 -4.25
N GLY A 39 24.41 11.25 -4.39
CA GLY A 39 25.29 12.38 -4.63
C GLY A 39 24.65 13.75 -4.48
N ASP A 40 25.53 14.74 -4.33
CA ASP A 40 25.15 16.14 -4.30
C ASP A 40 25.08 16.67 -5.74
N ILE A 41 23.93 17.28 -6.06
CA ILE A 41 23.68 17.90 -7.36
C ILE A 41 24.02 19.37 -7.24
N THR A 42 25.11 19.79 -7.86
CA THR A 42 25.52 21.19 -7.99
C THR A 42 25.15 21.71 -9.36
N THR A 43 24.57 22.91 -9.39
CA THR A 43 24.14 23.56 -10.61
C THR A 43 25.01 24.78 -10.86
N ASP A 44 25.82 24.72 -11.91
CA ASP A 44 26.68 25.83 -12.30
C ASP A 44 25.97 26.73 -13.30
N ILE A 45 25.47 27.87 -12.81
CA ILE A 45 24.71 28.84 -13.62
C ILE A 45 25.60 29.48 -14.69
N SER A 46 26.90 29.64 -14.42
CA SER A 46 27.85 30.29 -15.35
C SER A 46 28.22 29.41 -16.55
N LEU A 47 28.36 28.09 -16.33
CA LEU A 47 28.68 27.13 -17.39
C LEU A 47 27.44 26.44 -17.95
N MET A 48 26.26 26.68 -17.36
CA MET A 48 25.00 26.01 -17.69
C MET A 48 25.14 24.49 -17.65
N LYS A 49 25.89 23.99 -16.67
CA LYS A 49 26.17 22.57 -16.47
C LYS A 49 25.63 22.12 -15.12
N ILE A 50 25.14 20.89 -15.07
CA ILE A 50 24.75 20.21 -13.84
C ILE A 50 25.80 19.15 -13.57
N THR A 51 26.46 19.29 -12.42
CA THR A 51 27.47 18.35 -11.94
C THR A 51 26.88 17.57 -10.79
N VAL A 52 26.87 16.24 -10.88
CA VAL A 52 26.43 15.34 -9.83
C VAL A 52 27.65 14.63 -9.27
N ASN A 53 28.03 14.97 -8.05
CA ASN A 53 29.14 14.32 -7.36
C ASN A 53 28.62 13.10 -6.62
N LEU A 54 28.92 11.92 -7.15
CA LEU A 54 28.57 10.64 -6.54
C LEU A 54 29.49 10.34 -5.36
N ASN A 55 28.93 9.78 -4.30
CA ASN A 55 29.69 9.36 -3.14
C ASN A 55 30.19 7.91 -3.32
N PRO A 56 31.53 7.66 -3.33
CA PRO A 56 32.09 6.34 -3.57
C PRO A 56 31.66 5.30 -2.54
N LYS A 57 31.48 5.70 -1.26
CA LYS A 57 30.98 4.80 -0.21
C LYS A 57 29.55 4.35 -0.45
N ALA A 58 28.71 5.21 -1.02
CA ALA A 58 27.32 4.89 -1.32
C ALA A 58 27.21 3.96 -2.54
N LEU A 59 28.14 4.08 -3.50
CA LEU A 59 28.24 3.20 -4.67
C LEU A 59 28.72 1.80 -4.28
N GLU A 60 29.79 1.70 -3.47
CA GLU A 60 30.30 0.42 -2.96
C GLU A 60 29.25 -0.34 -2.15
N MET A 61 28.51 0.36 -1.29
CA MET A 61 27.42 -0.26 -0.52
C MET A 61 26.28 -0.78 -1.41
N ARG A 62 26.03 -0.21 -2.59
CA ARG A 62 24.90 -0.60 -3.44
C ARG A 62 25.28 -1.55 -4.59
N ASN A 63 26.54 -2.00 -4.61
CA ASN A 63 27.11 -2.80 -5.71
C ASN A 63 26.78 -2.18 -7.08
N MET A 64 27.11 -0.89 -7.25
CA MET A 64 26.97 -0.20 -8.54
C MET A 64 28.28 0.48 -8.90
N THR A 65 28.67 0.39 -10.17
CA THR A 65 29.79 1.16 -10.71
C THR A 65 29.33 2.55 -11.11
N ALA A 66 30.25 3.53 -11.16
CA ALA A 66 29.93 4.87 -11.66
C ALA A 66 29.47 4.82 -13.13
N GLU A 67 30.03 3.90 -13.92
CA GLU A 67 29.68 3.66 -15.33
C GLU A 67 28.23 3.20 -15.50
N ASP A 68 27.76 2.27 -14.67
CA ASP A 68 26.36 1.81 -14.68
C ASP A 68 25.38 2.94 -14.33
N VAL A 69 25.80 3.87 -13.47
CA VAL A 69 24.99 5.05 -13.11
C VAL A 69 24.96 6.04 -14.26
N ALA A 70 26.08 6.27 -14.96
CA ALA A 70 26.12 7.12 -16.15
C ALA A 70 25.14 6.63 -17.21
N LEU A 71 25.21 5.36 -17.61
CA LEU A 71 24.35 4.78 -18.63
C LEU A 71 22.87 4.93 -18.30
N LYS A 72 22.48 4.66 -17.05
CA LYS A 72 21.08 4.81 -16.61
C LYS A 72 20.61 6.26 -16.57
N VAL A 73 21.52 7.19 -16.29
CA VAL A 73 21.23 8.63 -16.31
C VAL A 73 21.12 9.13 -17.75
N GLU A 74 21.99 8.66 -18.65
CA GLU A 74 21.91 8.94 -20.10
C GLU A 74 20.59 8.42 -20.68
N ASP A 75 20.21 7.17 -20.42
CA ASP A 75 18.96 6.57 -20.88
C ASP A 75 17.72 7.30 -20.35
N ALA A 76 17.77 7.79 -19.11
CA ALA A 76 16.64 8.47 -18.50
C ALA A 76 16.45 9.92 -19.00
N ILE A 77 17.52 10.56 -19.46
CA ILE A 77 17.55 11.99 -19.80
C ILE A 77 17.64 12.22 -21.31
N GLY A 78 18.22 11.29 -22.06
CA GLY A 78 18.47 11.41 -23.49
C GLY A 78 19.59 12.39 -23.85
N LEU A 79 20.41 12.82 -22.87
CA LEU A 79 21.52 13.76 -23.06
C LEU A 79 22.85 13.06 -22.73
N PRO A 80 23.94 13.41 -23.43
CA PRO A 80 25.25 12.84 -23.14
C PRO A 80 25.73 13.26 -21.75
N VAL A 81 26.22 12.29 -20.97
CA VAL A 81 26.75 12.50 -19.62
C VAL A 81 28.26 12.29 -19.66
N GLU A 82 29.03 13.33 -19.35
CA GLU A 82 30.48 13.18 -19.18
C GLU A 82 30.77 12.65 -17.78
N LEU A 83 31.46 11.51 -17.69
CA LEU A 83 31.84 10.89 -16.43
C LEU A 83 33.33 11.16 -16.13
N ASN A 84 33.60 11.90 -15.06
CA ASN A 84 34.93 12.14 -14.53
C ASN A 84 35.05 11.50 -13.14
N GLU A 85 35.58 10.28 -13.08
CA GLU A 85 35.70 9.42 -11.88
C GLU A 85 34.37 9.18 -11.14
N TYR A 86 33.93 10.18 -10.37
CA TYR A 86 32.69 10.15 -9.58
C TYR A 86 31.78 11.37 -9.84
N ALA A 87 32.18 12.28 -10.73
CA ALA A 87 31.39 13.44 -11.12
C ALA A 87 30.73 13.21 -12.49
N LEU A 88 29.40 13.21 -12.52
CA LEU A 88 28.62 13.19 -13.76
C LEU A 88 28.30 14.63 -14.18
N THR A 89 28.66 15.03 -15.38
CA THR A 89 28.37 16.37 -15.90
C THR A 89 27.39 16.28 -17.05
N THR A 90 26.28 17.03 -16.96
CA THR A 90 25.25 17.11 -18.01
C THR A 90 24.98 18.56 -18.39
N ALA A 91 24.71 18.80 -19.67
CA ALA A 91 24.35 20.12 -20.20
C ALA A 91 23.01 20.02 -20.97
N PRO A 92 22.08 20.97 -20.80
CA PRO A 92 20.85 21.03 -21.59
C PRO A 92 21.14 21.43 -23.05
N GLU A 93 20.31 20.96 -23.99
CA GLU A 93 20.42 21.30 -25.42
C GLU A 93 20.14 22.78 -25.71
N GLU A 94 19.18 23.41 -25.00
CA GLU A 94 18.96 24.85 -25.07
C GLU A 94 19.46 25.55 -23.80
N VAL A 95 20.15 26.68 -23.99
CA VAL A 95 20.73 27.50 -22.91
C VAL A 95 19.64 28.35 -22.26
N SER A 96 18.69 27.71 -21.58
CA SER A 96 17.59 28.35 -20.88
C SER A 96 17.62 27.99 -19.40
N TYR A 97 17.57 29.02 -18.54
CA TYR A 97 17.53 28.85 -17.07
C TYR A 97 16.35 27.97 -16.61
N ARG A 98 15.22 28.05 -17.32
CA ARG A 98 14.02 27.27 -17.01
C ARG A 98 14.23 25.79 -17.29
N GLU A 99 14.88 25.46 -18.40
CA GLU A 99 15.16 24.08 -18.78
C GLU A 99 16.21 23.44 -17.89
N LEU A 100 17.22 24.20 -17.49
CA LEU A 100 18.22 23.75 -16.54
C LEU A 100 17.60 23.41 -15.16
N LEU A 101 16.63 24.20 -14.68
CA LEU A 101 15.88 23.87 -13.46
C LEU A 101 14.98 22.65 -13.63
N GLN A 102 14.36 22.47 -14.81
CA GLN A 102 13.56 21.28 -15.10
C GLN A 102 14.42 20.03 -15.21
N LEU A 103 15.58 20.14 -15.84
CA LEU A 103 16.58 19.08 -15.97
C LEU A 103 17.10 18.67 -14.59
N ALA A 104 17.45 19.63 -13.72
CA ALA A 104 17.86 19.35 -12.35
C ALA A 104 16.76 18.61 -11.55
N LYS A 105 15.48 18.96 -11.75
CA LYS A 105 14.35 18.24 -11.14
C LYS A 105 14.21 16.82 -11.70
N LYS A 106 14.34 16.65 -13.02
CA LYS A 106 14.31 15.33 -13.67
C LYS A 106 15.44 14.44 -13.17
N ILE A 107 16.68 14.93 -13.20
CA ILE A 107 17.90 14.28 -12.67
C ILE A 107 17.69 13.81 -11.23
N ARG A 108 17.13 14.67 -10.38
CA ARG A 108 16.86 14.33 -8.97
C ARG A 108 15.86 13.18 -8.81
N SER A 109 14.96 12.97 -9.76
CA SER A 109 13.93 11.92 -9.73
C SER A 109 14.30 10.65 -10.51
N VAL A 110 15.49 10.58 -11.10
CA VAL A 110 15.93 9.38 -11.83
C VAL A 110 16.12 8.23 -10.84
N HIS A 111 15.43 7.13 -11.13
CA HIS A 111 15.53 5.88 -10.38
C HIS A 111 16.59 5.00 -11.04
N LEU A 112 17.54 4.52 -10.26
CA LEU A 112 18.68 3.77 -10.78
C LEU A 112 18.52 2.27 -10.56
N LYS A 113 18.16 1.87 -9.34
CA LYS A 113 18.08 0.46 -8.93
C LYS A 113 17.01 0.28 -7.85
N GLY A 114 16.46 -0.92 -7.75
CA GLY A 114 15.46 -1.29 -6.76
C GLY A 114 14.01 -1.03 -7.20
N ILE A 115 13.08 -1.37 -6.32
CA ILE A 115 11.65 -1.31 -6.59
C ILE A 115 11.15 0.11 -6.30
N LYS A 116 10.60 0.79 -7.31
CA LYS A 116 10.25 2.22 -7.26
C LYS A 116 9.30 2.57 -6.10
N GLU A 117 8.40 1.67 -5.74
CA GLU A 117 7.43 1.92 -4.67
C GLU A 117 8.04 1.83 -3.26
N ILE A 118 9.23 1.24 -3.10
CA ILE A 118 9.89 1.03 -1.81
C ILE A 118 10.98 2.08 -1.60
N LYS A 119 10.70 3.06 -0.74
CA LYS A 119 11.58 4.21 -0.48
C LYS A 119 12.76 3.87 0.42
N ARG A 120 12.52 3.05 1.45
CA ARG A 120 13.52 2.74 2.47
C ARG A 120 13.30 1.36 3.04
N VAL A 121 14.39 0.68 3.38
CA VAL A 121 14.37 -0.63 4.04
C VAL A 121 15.14 -0.56 5.36
N VAL A 122 14.56 -1.10 6.43
CA VAL A 122 15.15 -1.17 7.77
C VAL A 122 15.25 -2.63 8.19
N ILE A 123 16.46 -3.05 8.56
CA ILE A 123 16.74 -4.41 9.01
C ILE A 123 16.62 -4.46 10.53
N ARG A 124 15.79 -5.38 11.04
CA ARG A 124 15.66 -5.65 12.48
C ARG A 124 15.92 -7.13 12.76
N LYS A 125 16.60 -7.43 13.86
CA LYS A 125 16.75 -8.81 14.34
C LYS A 125 15.64 -9.12 15.35
N GLU A 126 14.83 -10.14 15.08
CA GLU A 126 13.80 -10.64 16.00
C GLU A 126 14.01 -12.15 16.21
N SER A 127 14.11 -12.58 17.47
CA SER A 127 14.12 -14.00 17.85
C SER A 127 15.05 -14.91 17.03
N ASP A 128 16.22 -14.39 16.68
CA ASP A 128 17.28 -14.99 15.83
C ASP A 128 17.16 -14.91 14.31
N GLU A 129 16.10 -14.31 13.75
CA GLU A 129 15.98 -14.04 12.32
C GLU A 129 16.09 -12.53 12.02
N TYR A 130 16.69 -12.17 10.87
CA TYR A 130 16.66 -10.82 10.33
C TYR A 130 15.40 -10.61 9.49
N ILE A 131 14.61 -9.60 9.85
CA ILE A 131 13.37 -9.19 9.18
C ILE A 131 13.60 -7.82 8.56
N LEU A 132 13.11 -7.62 7.34
CA LEU A 132 13.17 -6.34 6.64
C LEU A 132 11.82 -5.63 6.75
N TYR A 133 11.84 -4.39 7.23
CA TYR A 133 10.68 -3.50 7.24
C TYR A 133 10.86 -2.44 6.16
N THR A 134 9.85 -2.26 5.30
CA THR A 134 9.92 -1.28 4.23
C THR A 134 9.02 -0.08 4.47
N GLU A 135 9.44 1.08 3.97
CA GLU A 135 8.57 2.23 3.73
C GLU A 135 8.15 2.21 2.26
N GLY A 136 6.89 1.90 1.99
CA GLY A 136 6.41 1.53 0.66
C GLY A 136 5.86 0.11 0.62
N SER A 137 4.98 -0.16 -0.35
CA SER A 137 4.46 -1.51 -0.59
C SER A 137 4.49 -1.82 -2.09
N ALA A 138 5.00 -3.01 -2.40
CA ALA A 138 5.10 -3.62 -3.73
C ALA A 138 5.27 -5.14 -3.57
N LEU A 139 4.29 -5.79 -2.97
CA LEU A 139 4.30 -7.20 -2.61
C LEU A 139 4.64 -8.07 -3.82
N LYS A 140 4.01 -7.82 -4.97
CA LYS A 140 4.21 -8.62 -6.18
C LYS A 140 5.69 -8.66 -6.59
N SER A 141 6.31 -7.49 -6.71
CA SER A 141 7.72 -7.35 -7.08
C SER A 141 8.65 -7.91 -6.02
N VAL A 142 8.31 -7.74 -4.73
CA VAL A 142 9.13 -8.23 -3.61
C VAL A 142 9.13 -9.75 -3.51
N MET A 143 8.01 -10.42 -3.82
CA MET A 143 7.92 -11.88 -3.81
C MET A 143 8.74 -12.54 -4.93
N GLU A 144 9.06 -11.81 -6.00
CA GLU A 144 9.89 -12.30 -7.10
C GLU A 144 11.39 -12.20 -6.82
N VAL A 145 11.80 -11.48 -5.76
CA VAL A 145 13.21 -11.30 -5.38
C VAL A 145 13.76 -12.57 -4.72
N GLY A 146 14.93 -13.02 -5.18
CA GLY A 146 15.60 -14.21 -4.64
C GLY A 146 15.96 -14.06 -3.15
N GLY A 147 15.66 -15.08 -2.34
CA GLY A 147 15.93 -15.12 -0.90
C GLY A 147 14.85 -14.49 -0.02
N VAL A 148 13.81 -13.91 -0.61
CA VAL A 148 12.58 -13.48 0.11
C VAL A 148 11.65 -14.67 0.30
N ASP A 149 11.16 -14.84 1.52
CA ASP A 149 10.16 -15.85 1.86
C ASP A 149 8.75 -15.35 1.51
N ALA A 150 8.26 -15.75 0.34
CA ALA A 150 6.93 -15.41 -0.15
C ALA A 150 5.79 -15.97 0.73
N THR A 151 6.04 -16.98 1.57
CA THR A 151 4.98 -17.61 2.39
C THR A 151 4.65 -16.83 3.65
N ARG A 152 5.62 -16.05 4.17
CA ARG A 152 5.49 -15.28 5.42
C ARG A 152 5.43 -13.77 5.22
N THR A 153 5.87 -13.28 4.07
CA THR A 153 5.91 -11.85 3.76
C THR A 153 4.50 -11.25 3.73
N ARG A 154 4.30 -10.12 4.43
CA ARG A 154 2.99 -9.46 4.61
C ARG A 154 3.09 -7.95 4.42
N THR A 155 1.97 -7.31 4.08
CA THR A 155 1.84 -5.84 4.02
C THR A 155 0.59 -5.37 4.77
N ASN A 156 0.61 -4.11 5.21
CA ASN A 156 -0.57 -3.43 5.72
C ASN A 156 -1.49 -2.88 4.61
N ASN A 157 -1.09 -2.97 3.34
CA ASN A 157 -1.94 -2.61 2.21
C ASN A 157 -2.90 -3.75 1.84
N ILE A 158 -4.10 -3.72 2.41
CA ILE A 158 -5.12 -4.77 2.24
C ILE A 158 -5.53 -4.97 0.78
N LEU A 159 -5.62 -3.90 -0.01
CA LEU A 159 -6.03 -4.00 -1.42
C LEU A 159 -4.98 -4.72 -2.26
N GLU A 160 -3.71 -4.45 -1.98
CA GLU A 160 -2.60 -5.16 -2.61
C GLU A 160 -2.59 -6.65 -2.23
N MET A 161 -3.04 -7.00 -1.02
CA MET A 161 -3.24 -8.41 -0.63
C MET A 161 -4.35 -9.07 -1.41
N ALA A 162 -5.46 -8.36 -1.62
CA ALA A 162 -6.55 -8.85 -2.44
C ALA A 162 -6.11 -9.10 -3.89
N GLU A 163 -5.30 -8.19 -4.46
CA GLU A 163 -4.83 -8.27 -5.85
C GLU A 163 -3.79 -9.37 -6.09
N VAL A 164 -2.86 -9.57 -5.15
CA VAL A 164 -1.73 -10.51 -5.33
C VAL A 164 -2.06 -11.90 -4.80
N LEU A 165 -2.63 -11.99 -3.59
CA LEU A 165 -2.88 -13.26 -2.89
C LEU A 165 -4.34 -13.68 -2.86
N GLY A 166 -5.26 -12.77 -3.17
CA GLY A 166 -6.70 -13.04 -3.24
C GLY A 166 -7.49 -12.60 -2.00
N ILE A 167 -8.80 -12.83 -2.05
CA ILE A 167 -9.77 -12.26 -1.09
C ILE A 167 -9.62 -12.86 0.31
N GLU A 168 -9.37 -14.16 0.45
CA GLU A 168 -9.17 -14.78 1.77
C GLU A 168 -7.89 -14.28 2.46
N ALA A 169 -6.83 -14.02 1.69
CA ALA A 169 -5.62 -13.39 2.21
C ALA A 169 -5.89 -11.95 2.67
N ALA A 170 -6.68 -11.19 1.91
CA ALA A 170 -7.12 -9.86 2.32
C ALA A 170 -8.00 -9.89 3.57
N ARG A 171 -8.94 -10.85 3.68
CA ARG A 171 -9.79 -11.06 4.86
C ARG A 171 -8.94 -11.33 6.11
N GLN A 172 -7.96 -12.21 6.00
CA GLN A 172 -7.04 -12.49 7.10
C GLN A 172 -6.17 -11.27 7.45
N SER A 173 -5.70 -10.52 6.44
CA SER A 173 -4.92 -9.30 6.64
C SER A 173 -5.71 -8.21 7.39
N ILE A 174 -7.02 -8.07 7.10
CA ILE A 174 -7.91 -7.16 7.84
C ILE A 174 -7.96 -7.55 9.32
N ILE A 175 -8.13 -8.85 9.61
CA ILE A 175 -8.20 -9.35 10.99
C ILE A 175 -6.89 -9.06 11.73
N ASP A 176 -5.77 -9.40 11.11
CA ASP A 176 -4.45 -9.25 11.72
C ASP A 176 -4.09 -7.78 11.96
N GLU A 177 -4.40 -6.89 11.01
CA GLU A 177 -4.12 -5.46 11.12
C GLU A 177 -4.97 -4.78 12.21
N ILE A 178 -6.28 -5.10 12.27
CA ILE A 178 -7.17 -4.57 13.32
C ILE A 178 -6.71 -5.06 14.69
N MET A 179 -6.40 -6.35 14.82
CA MET A 179 -5.94 -6.92 16.09
C MET A 179 -4.58 -6.37 16.50
N ALA A 180 -3.64 -6.17 15.57
CA ALA A 180 -2.34 -5.55 15.83
C ALA A 180 -2.52 -4.11 16.34
N THR A 181 -3.31 -3.30 15.63
CA THR A 181 -3.57 -1.90 15.99
C THR A 181 -4.21 -1.77 17.37
N LEU A 182 -5.21 -2.61 17.68
CA LEU A 182 -5.87 -2.60 18.99
C LEU A 182 -4.91 -2.99 20.12
N ARG A 183 -4.06 -4.01 19.90
CA ARG A 183 -3.04 -4.45 20.86
C ARG A 183 -1.99 -3.37 21.12
N GLU A 184 -1.55 -2.66 20.09
CA GLU A 184 -0.59 -1.55 20.22
C GLU A 184 -1.16 -0.41 21.08
N GLN A 185 -2.47 -0.19 21.05
CA GLN A 185 -3.16 0.78 21.91
C GLN A 185 -3.52 0.23 23.30
N GLY A 186 -3.14 -1.02 23.61
CA GLY A 186 -3.46 -1.67 24.88
C GLY A 186 -4.94 -2.04 25.05
N LEU A 187 -5.71 -2.04 23.95
CA LEU A 187 -7.13 -2.42 23.94
C LEU A 187 -7.28 -3.91 23.62
N THR A 188 -8.17 -4.58 24.34
CA THR A 188 -8.50 -5.99 24.10
C THR A 188 -9.92 -6.12 23.58
N VAL A 189 -10.07 -6.74 22.41
CA VAL A 189 -11.35 -7.09 21.81
C VAL A 189 -11.31 -8.58 21.44
N ASP A 190 -12.43 -9.28 21.61
CA ASP A 190 -12.53 -10.67 21.18
C ASP A 190 -12.46 -10.76 19.64
N ILE A 191 -11.65 -11.69 19.15
CA ILE A 191 -11.38 -11.88 17.71
C ILE A 191 -12.66 -12.11 16.90
N ARG A 192 -13.73 -12.68 17.50
CA ARG A 192 -14.99 -12.97 16.81
C ARG A 192 -15.67 -11.71 16.29
N HIS A 193 -15.53 -10.58 17.00
CA HIS A 193 -16.06 -9.30 16.53
C HIS A 193 -15.32 -8.82 15.28
N VAL A 194 -14.00 -8.97 15.27
CA VAL A 194 -13.15 -8.57 14.15
C VAL A 194 -13.38 -9.49 12.95
N MET A 195 -13.50 -10.80 13.17
CA MET A 195 -13.85 -11.78 12.14
C MET A 195 -15.16 -11.42 11.45
N LEU A 196 -16.21 -11.12 12.21
CA LEU A 196 -17.50 -10.74 11.64
C LEU A 196 -17.40 -9.50 10.74
N VAL A 197 -16.61 -8.50 11.15
CA VAL A 197 -16.38 -7.30 10.33
C VAL A 197 -15.61 -7.64 9.05
N ALA A 198 -14.54 -8.42 9.16
CA ALA A 198 -13.73 -8.82 8.00
C ALA A 198 -14.54 -9.65 6.99
N ASP A 199 -15.38 -10.57 7.48
CA ASP A 199 -16.24 -11.41 6.65
C ASP A 199 -17.28 -10.55 5.89
N ILE A 200 -17.93 -9.59 6.57
CA ILE A 200 -18.87 -8.66 5.92
C ILE A 200 -18.14 -7.76 4.89
N MET A 201 -16.89 -7.39 5.14
CA MET A 201 -16.08 -6.60 4.21
C MET A 201 -15.63 -7.36 2.96
N THR A 202 -15.69 -8.69 2.96
CA THR A 202 -15.12 -9.53 1.89
C THR A 202 -16.12 -10.50 1.26
N CYS A 203 -17.38 -10.51 1.72
CA CYS A 203 -18.38 -11.52 1.34
C CYS A 203 -18.71 -11.55 -0.16
N ASP A 204 -18.60 -10.43 -0.86
CA ASP A 204 -18.99 -10.30 -2.27
C ASP A 204 -17.86 -10.62 -3.26
N GLY A 205 -16.73 -11.14 -2.77
CA GLY A 205 -15.56 -11.45 -3.61
C GLY A 205 -14.69 -10.23 -3.94
N GLU A 206 -14.91 -9.11 -3.27
CA GLU A 206 -14.05 -7.93 -3.29
C GLU A 206 -14.01 -7.28 -1.90
N VAL A 207 -12.96 -6.51 -1.61
CA VAL A 207 -12.83 -5.80 -0.32
C VAL A 207 -13.62 -4.50 -0.37
N LYS A 208 -14.74 -4.44 0.34
CA LYS A 208 -15.65 -3.29 0.35
C LYS A 208 -15.40 -2.35 1.53
N GLN A 209 -15.65 -1.06 1.29
CA GLN A 209 -15.65 -0.06 2.36
C GLN A 209 -16.87 -0.26 3.27
N ILE A 210 -16.72 -0.07 4.58
CA ILE A 210 -17.85 -0.13 5.53
C ILE A 210 -18.90 0.99 5.34
N GLY A 211 -18.45 2.14 4.82
CA GLY A 211 -19.25 3.35 4.66
C GLY A 211 -20.18 3.34 3.44
N ARG A 212 -20.67 4.53 3.08
CA ARG A 212 -21.70 4.73 2.04
C ARG A 212 -21.35 4.27 0.63
N HIS A 213 -20.07 4.13 0.28
CA HIS A 213 -19.65 3.69 -1.05
C HIS A 213 -19.35 2.18 -1.10
N GLY A 214 -19.67 1.44 -0.04
CA GLY A 214 -19.61 -0.02 -0.02
C GLY A 214 -20.81 -0.57 0.74
N ILE A 215 -20.55 -1.31 1.82
CA ILE A 215 -21.55 -2.11 2.55
C ILE A 215 -22.81 -1.32 2.93
N SER A 216 -22.66 -0.09 3.43
CA SER A 216 -23.83 0.69 3.89
C SER A 216 -24.66 1.26 2.73
N GLY A 217 -24.04 1.55 1.58
CA GLY A 217 -24.73 2.08 0.39
C GLY A 217 -25.35 0.99 -0.49
N GLU A 218 -24.85 -0.23 -0.38
CA GLU A 218 -25.35 -1.40 -1.12
C GLU A 218 -26.45 -2.16 -0.35
N LYS A 219 -26.85 -1.69 0.83
CA LYS A 219 -28.00 -2.26 1.54
C LYS A 219 -29.23 -2.30 0.63
N ALA A 220 -29.92 -3.44 0.63
CA ALA A 220 -31.09 -3.65 -0.21
C ALA A 220 -32.24 -2.67 0.11
N SER A 221 -32.47 -2.35 1.39
CA SER A 221 -33.56 -1.45 1.79
C SER A 221 -33.27 0.02 1.43
N VAL A 222 -34.21 0.63 0.72
CA VAL A 222 -34.20 2.06 0.37
C VAL A 222 -34.31 2.90 1.65
N LEU A 223 -35.19 2.49 2.57
CA LEU A 223 -35.35 3.18 3.86
C LEU A 223 -34.08 3.11 4.70
N ALA A 224 -33.40 1.96 4.72
CA ALA A 224 -32.14 1.80 5.42
C ALA A 224 -31.03 2.69 4.84
N ARG A 225 -30.94 2.80 3.50
CA ARG A 225 -29.98 3.71 2.83
C ARG A 225 -30.31 5.17 3.11
N ALA A 226 -31.57 5.56 2.95
CA ALA A 226 -32.03 6.93 3.15
C ALA A 226 -31.88 7.41 4.60
N ALA A 227 -32.03 6.53 5.58
CA ALA A 227 -31.82 6.82 7.00
C ALA A 227 -30.33 6.93 7.40
N PHE A 228 -29.41 6.36 6.61
CA PHE A 228 -27.98 6.41 6.89
C PHE A 228 -27.36 7.73 6.42
N GLU A 229 -27.35 8.02 5.11
CA GLU A 229 -26.87 9.28 4.53
C GLU A 229 -27.53 9.54 3.17
N VAL A 230 -27.47 10.79 2.68
CA VAL A 230 -27.94 11.19 1.33
C VAL A 230 -29.43 10.86 1.07
N THR A 231 -30.29 11.15 2.06
CA THR A 231 -31.71 10.78 2.11
C THR A 231 -32.50 11.14 0.84
N VAL A 232 -32.45 12.40 0.40
CA VAL A 232 -33.27 12.90 -0.71
C VAL A 232 -32.88 12.20 -2.02
N HIS A 233 -31.60 11.96 -2.25
CA HIS A 233 -31.12 11.30 -3.46
C HIS A 233 -31.63 9.86 -3.54
N HIS A 234 -31.49 9.08 -2.47
CA HIS A 234 -31.94 7.70 -2.46
C HIS A 234 -33.46 7.59 -2.66
N LEU A 235 -34.26 8.45 -2.03
CA LEU A 235 -35.71 8.42 -2.19
C LEU A 235 -36.15 8.81 -3.61
N LEU A 236 -35.52 9.83 -4.22
CA LEU A 236 -35.83 10.25 -5.59
C LEU A 236 -35.42 9.19 -6.61
N GLU A 237 -34.19 8.67 -6.51
CA GLU A 237 -33.66 7.66 -7.43
C GLU A 237 -34.49 6.37 -7.37
N SER A 238 -34.82 5.91 -6.16
CA SER A 238 -35.70 4.76 -5.96
C SER A 238 -37.13 5.00 -6.42
N GLY A 239 -37.65 6.23 -6.27
CA GLY A 239 -38.96 6.61 -6.80
C GLY A 239 -39.01 6.59 -8.33
N ILE A 240 -37.93 7.00 -9.00
CA ILE A 240 -37.80 6.94 -10.47
C ILE A 240 -37.67 5.50 -10.95
N ARG A 241 -36.89 4.67 -10.25
CA ARG A 241 -36.68 3.24 -10.59
C ARG A 241 -37.88 2.36 -10.25
N GLY A 242 -38.74 2.80 -9.33
CA GLY A 242 -39.83 1.99 -8.78
C GLY A 242 -39.31 0.90 -7.84
N ASP A 243 -38.24 1.18 -7.09
CA ASP A 243 -37.69 0.22 -6.12
C ASP A 243 -38.73 -0.13 -5.04
N ILE A 244 -38.77 -1.40 -4.65
CA ILE A 244 -39.66 -1.92 -3.60
C ILE A 244 -38.81 -2.25 -2.37
N ASP A 245 -39.27 -1.84 -1.19
CA ASP A 245 -38.61 -2.17 0.08
C ASP A 245 -39.29 -3.39 0.74
N GLU A 246 -38.53 -4.48 0.91
CA GLU A 246 -39.03 -5.73 1.48
C GLU A 246 -39.12 -5.74 3.02
N LEU A 247 -38.70 -4.66 3.68
CA LEU A 247 -38.68 -4.53 5.14
C LEU A 247 -37.88 -5.65 5.85
N GLY A 248 -36.76 -6.08 5.23
CA GLY A 248 -36.00 -7.25 5.68
C GLY A 248 -35.09 -7.00 6.89
N GLY A 249 -34.56 -5.79 7.03
CA GLY A 249 -33.56 -5.40 8.01
C GLY A 249 -34.14 -4.74 9.27
N VAL A 250 -33.24 -4.23 10.12
CA VAL A 250 -33.61 -3.68 11.43
C VAL A 250 -34.13 -2.26 11.30
N THR A 251 -33.48 -1.42 10.49
CA THR A 251 -33.71 0.03 10.42
C THR A 251 -35.09 0.34 9.85
N GLU A 252 -35.43 -0.27 8.73
CA GLU A 252 -36.71 -0.17 8.04
C GLU A 252 -37.90 -0.60 8.92
N ASN A 253 -37.76 -1.71 9.66
CA ASN A 253 -38.81 -2.20 10.56
C ASN A 253 -39.05 -1.23 11.72
N VAL A 254 -37.98 -0.65 12.28
CA VAL A 254 -38.11 0.38 13.33
C VAL A 254 -38.78 1.64 12.80
N ILE A 255 -38.44 2.09 11.58
CA ILE A 255 -39.05 3.28 10.96
C ILE A 255 -40.55 3.09 10.75
N VAL A 256 -40.98 1.92 10.28
CA VAL A 256 -42.39 1.61 9.98
C VAL A 256 -43.16 1.17 11.24
N GLY A 257 -42.48 0.92 12.36
CA GLY A 257 -43.09 0.51 13.63
C GLY A 257 -43.40 -1.00 13.72
N GLN A 258 -42.74 -1.83 12.91
CA GLN A 258 -42.84 -3.28 12.98
C GLN A 258 -41.79 -3.90 13.93
N PRO A 259 -42.10 -5.02 14.61
CA PRO A 259 -41.10 -5.73 15.41
C PRO A 259 -39.93 -6.23 14.53
N VAL A 260 -38.70 -6.04 15.00
CA VAL A 260 -37.49 -6.49 14.30
C VAL A 260 -37.33 -8.00 14.40
N LYS A 261 -36.81 -8.65 13.35
CA LYS A 261 -36.59 -10.10 13.29
C LYS A 261 -35.30 -10.56 14.02
N LEU A 262 -34.96 -9.91 15.12
CA LEU A 262 -33.81 -10.23 15.97
C LEU A 262 -34.24 -10.41 17.42
N GLY A 263 -33.51 -11.23 18.18
CA GLY A 263 -33.82 -11.51 19.59
C GLY A 263 -35.21 -12.16 19.74
N THR A 264 -36.06 -11.57 20.58
CA THR A 264 -37.41 -12.10 20.86
C THR A 264 -38.34 -12.05 19.66
N GLY A 265 -38.10 -11.17 18.68
CA GLY A 265 -38.91 -11.06 17.46
C GLY A 265 -38.71 -12.22 16.47
N ASN A 266 -37.70 -13.08 16.68
CA ASN A 266 -37.46 -14.26 15.84
C ASN A 266 -38.18 -15.53 16.36
N VAL A 267 -38.74 -15.50 17.58
CA VAL A 267 -39.40 -16.66 18.18
C VAL A 267 -40.88 -16.69 17.78
N ARG A 268 -41.33 -17.82 17.22
CA ARG A 268 -42.74 -18.07 16.90
C ARG A 268 -43.35 -19.05 17.91
N LEU A 269 -44.36 -18.59 18.65
CA LEU A 269 -45.08 -19.41 19.62
C LEU A 269 -46.31 -20.06 18.96
N ILE A 270 -46.60 -21.30 19.37
CA ILE A 270 -47.81 -22.03 18.98
C ILE A 270 -48.43 -22.59 20.26
N ALA A 271 -49.71 -22.30 20.51
CA ALA A 271 -50.46 -22.84 21.63
C ALA A 271 -51.66 -23.64 21.09
N LYS A 272 -51.92 -24.81 21.69
CA LYS A 272 -53.06 -25.65 21.34
C LYS A 272 -54.27 -25.15 22.11
N THR A 273 -55.29 -24.67 21.40
CA THR A 273 -56.56 -24.28 22.01
C THR A 273 -57.30 -25.55 22.43
N THR A 274 -57.44 -25.75 23.74
CA THR A 274 -58.33 -26.75 24.35
C THR A 274 -59.78 -26.38 24.18
#